data_AF-A0A1J3JQT9-F1
#
_entry.id   AF-A0A1J3JQT9-F1
#
_cell.length_a   1.000
_cell.length_b   1.000
_cell.length_c   1.000
_cell.angle_alpha   90.00
_cell.angle_beta   90.00
_cell.angle_gamma   90.00
#
_symmetry.space_group_name_H-M   'P 1'
#
loop_
_entity.id
_entity.type
_entity.pdbx_description
1 polymer ?
#
loop_
_entity_poly.entity_id
_entity_poly.type
_entity_poly.pdbx_seq_one_letter_code
_entity_poly.pdbx_strand_id
1 'polypeptide(L)'
;MSSCSLTDKRCRVFHKMDWLRTKTIRGKKRQRNVKENGEVVLKELVECCDGKCNPIKNFSSEQISKATYNFSQSNRASRIHVYYRCYKGMLDDRPVRMLS
;
A
#
# COMPACT_ATOMS: atom_id res chain seq x y z
N MET A 1 -33.09 16.69 11.17
CA MET A 1 -31.66 16.35 11.02
C MET A 1 -31.00 17.47 10.22
N SER A 2 -30.37 18.43 10.90
CA SER A 2 -29.85 19.64 10.26
C SER A 2 -28.59 19.31 9.45
N SER A 3 -28.62 19.61 8.15
CA SER A 3 -27.50 19.49 7.22
C SER A 3 -26.38 20.46 7.64
N CYS A 4 -25.32 19.93 8.24
CA CYS A 4 -24.14 20.70 8.61
C CYS A 4 -23.37 21.07 7.33
N SER A 5 -23.44 22.34 6.92
CA SER A 5 -22.73 22.85 5.75
C SER A 5 -21.23 23.02 6.07
N LEU A 6 -20.35 22.67 5.11
CA LEU A 6 -18.88 22.78 5.23
C LEU A 6 -18.36 24.22 5.48
N THR A 7 -19.27 25.20 5.47
CA THR A 7 -19.03 26.61 5.80
C THR A 7 -19.04 26.88 7.31
N ASP A 8 -19.61 25.99 8.11
CA ASP A 8 -19.61 26.09 9.57
C ASP A 8 -18.22 25.72 10.15
N LYS A 9 -17.64 26.64 10.94
CA LYS A 9 -16.29 26.49 11.52
C LYS A 9 -16.21 25.29 12.48
N ARG A 10 -17.28 24.98 13.22
CA ARG A 10 -17.37 23.82 14.12
C ARG A 10 -17.44 22.52 13.32
N CYS A 11 -18.18 22.50 12.21
CA CYS A 11 -18.23 21.38 11.28
C CYS A 11 -16.83 21.10 10.66
N ARG A 12 -16.13 22.16 10.25
CA ARG A 12 -14.75 22.06 9.71
C ARG A 12 -13.76 21.48 10.71
N VAL A 13 -13.83 21.91 11.98
CA VAL A 13 -12.98 21.36 13.06
C VAL A 13 -13.30 19.89 13.30
N PHE A 14 -14.58 19.52 13.39
CA PHE A 14 -14.99 18.13 13.58
C PHE A 14 -14.49 17.21 12.47
N HIS A 15 -14.68 17.60 11.20
CA HIS A 15 -14.16 16.84 10.05
C HIS A 15 -12.62 16.72 10.07
N LYS A 16 -11.90 17.77 10.49
CA LYS A 16 -10.44 17.74 10.62
C LYS A 16 -9.99 16.73 11.70
N MET A 17 -10.68 16.69 12.84
CA MET A 17 -10.34 15.76 13.93
C MET A 17 -10.64 14.31 13.56
N ASP A 18 -11.76 14.05 12.88
CA ASP A 18 -12.10 12.71 12.39
C ASP A 18 -11.12 12.21 11.33
N TRP A 19 -10.70 13.08 10.42
CA TRP A 19 -9.64 12.77 9.44
C TRP A 19 -8.30 12.45 10.11
N LEU A 20 -7.88 13.23 11.11
CA LEU A 20 -6.64 12.98 11.86
C LEU A 20 -6.69 11.64 12.60
N ARG A 21 -7.83 11.33 13.23
CA ARG A 21 -8.07 10.04 13.89
C ARG A 21 -7.94 8.89 12.89
N THR A 22 -8.61 8.99 11.75
CA THR A 22 -8.57 7.99 10.68
C THR A 22 -7.15 7.80 10.14
N LYS A 23 -6.40 8.89 9.92
CA LYS A 23 -5.00 8.85 9.47
C LYS A 23 -4.11 8.13 10.49
N THR A 24 -4.31 8.40 11.78
CA THR A 24 -3.55 7.77 12.87
C THR A 24 -3.81 6.26 12.96
N ILE A 25 -5.09 5.86 12.88
CA ILE A 25 -5.48 4.44 12.89
C ILE A 25 -4.86 3.70 11.69
N ARG A 26 -4.94 4.29 10.49
CA ARG A 26 -4.32 3.73 9.27
C ARG A 26 -2.80 3.61 9.42
N GLY A 27 -2.15 4.61 10.02
CA GLY A 27 -0.72 4.60 10.31
C GLY A 27 -0.33 3.44 11.23
N LYS A 28 -1.04 3.26 12.35
CA LYS A 28 -0.81 2.14 13.28
C LYS A 28 -1.02 0.79 12.61
N LYS A 29 -2.07 0.64 11.80
CA LYS A 29 -2.32 -0.59 11.02
C LYS A 29 -1.18 -0.89 10.05
N ARG A 30 -0.65 0.12 9.34
CA ARG A 30 0.49 -0.06 8.42
C ARG A 30 1.75 -0.52 9.16
N GLN A 31 2.07 0.09 10.31
CA GLN A 31 3.22 -0.33 11.12
C GLN A 31 3.09 -1.77 11.60
N ARG A 32 1.88 -2.15 12.06
CA ARG A 32 1.57 -3.53 12.44
C ARG A 32 1.80 -4.50 11.28
N ASN A 33 1.28 -4.19 10.09
CA ASN A 33 1.44 -5.04 8.91
C ASN A 33 2.92 -5.20 8.51
N VAL A 34 3.73 -4.13 8.59
CA VAL A 34 5.17 -4.21 8.29
C VAL A 34 5.87 -5.15 9.27
N LYS A 35 5.52 -5.08 10.57
CA LYS A 35 6.09 -5.95 11.58
C LYS A 35 5.67 -7.41 11.40
N GLU A 36 4.37 -7.68 11.34
CA GLU A 36 3.83 -9.05 11.28
C GLU A 36 4.24 -9.76 9.97
N ASN A 37 4.12 -9.09 8.82
CA ASN A 37 4.49 -9.69 7.54
C ASN A 37 6.02 -9.77 7.40
N GLY A 38 6.75 -8.76 7.89
CA GLY A 38 8.22 -8.75 7.84
C GLY A 38 8.84 -9.85 8.68
N GLU A 39 8.24 -10.19 9.82
CA GLU A 39 8.67 -11.33 10.65
C GLU A 39 8.54 -12.65 9.89
N VAL A 40 7.41 -12.89 9.22
CA VAL A 40 7.18 -14.10 8.42
C VAL A 40 8.21 -14.20 7.29
N VAL A 41 8.38 -13.12 6.52
CA VAL A 41 9.36 -13.09 5.41
C VAL A 41 10.78 -13.34 5.92
N LEU A 42 11.15 -12.76 7.07
CA LEU A 42 12.49 -12.93 7.62
C LEU A 42 12.74 -14.37 8.09
N LYS A 43 11.77 -15.02 8.75
CA LYS A 43 11.89 -16.43 9.17
C LYS A 43 12.11 -17.34 7.95
N GLU A 44 11.26 -17.21 6.94
CA GLU A 44 11.36 -18.00 5.70
C GLU A 44 12.69 -17.77 4.99
N LEU A 45 13.19 -16.52 4.93
CA LEU A 45 14.50 -16.23 4.31
C LEU A 45 15.68 -16.85 5.07
N VAL A 46 15.61 -16.88 6.40
CA VAL A 46 16.64 -17.52 7.23
C VAL A 46 16.59 -19.04 7.04
N GLU A 47 15.39 -19.64 7.08
CA GLU A 47 15.21 -21.08 6.95
C GLU A 47 15.54 -21.61 5.54
N CYS A 48 15.14 -20.88 4.49
CA CYS A 48 15.33 -21.33 3.11
C CYS A 48 16.68 -20.94 2.50
N CYS A 49 17.32 -19.87 2.98
CA CYS A 49 18.48 -19.28 2.32
C CYS A 49 19.61 -18.86 3.28
N ASP A 50 19.59 -19.28 4.55
CA ASP A 50 20.53 -18.85 5.59
C ASP A 50 20.59 -17.31 5.72
N GLY A 51 19.49 -16.63 5.42
CA GLY A 51 19.39 -15.17 5.42
C GLY A 51 20.10 -14.50 4.24
N LYS A 52 20.67 -15.25 3.29
CA LYS A 52 21.31 -14.73 2.08
C LYS A 52 20.26 -14.54 0.99
N CYS A 53 20.08 -13.30 0.55
CA CYS A 53 19.21 -12.99 -0.58
C CYS A 53 19.79 -11.87 -1.44
N ASN A 54 19.27 -11.73 -2.65
CA ASN A 54 19.53 -10.54 -3.47
C ASN A 54 18.99 -9.30 -2.74
N PRO A 55 19.64 -8.12 -2.88
CA PRO A 55 19.20 -6.91 -2.21
C PRO A 55 17.71 -6.61 -2.44
N ILE A 56 16.92 -6.65 -1.36
CA ILE A 56 15.49 -6.33 -1.39
C ILE A 56 15.32 -4.82 -1.20
N LYS A 57 14.67 -4.15 -2.15
CA LYS A 57 14.40 -2.71 -2.09
C LYS A 57 13.01 -2.46 -1.52
N ASN A 58 12.91 -1.49 -0.60
CA ASN A 58 11.64 -1.01 -0.07
C ASN A 58 11.08 0.11 -0.95
N PHE A 59 9.77 0.08 -1.18
CA PHE A 59 9.05 1.10 -1.94
C PHE A 59 7.89 1.66 -1.14
N SER A 60 7.57 2.94 -1.34
CA SER A 60 6.40 3.54 -0.73
C SER A 60 5.11 3.07 -1.42
N SER A 61 4.00 3.09 -0.68
CA SER A 61 2.68 2.82 -1.25
C SER A 61 2.35 3.78 -2.40
N GLU A 62 2.82 5.03 -2.34
CA GLU A 62 2.57 6.03 -3.38
C GLU A 62 3.36 5.73 -4.65
N GLN A 63 4.60 5.27 -4.53
CA GLN A 63 5.41 4.84 -5.67
C GLN A 63 4.74 3.67 -6.40
N ILE A 64 4.26 2.67 -5.65
CA ILE A 64 3.55 1.50 -6.22
C ILE A 64 2.25 1.92 -6.91
N SER A 65 1.45 2.76 -6.23
CA SER A 65 0.21 3.30 -6.79
C SER A 65 0.46 4.10 -8.07
N LYS A 66 1.48 4.96 -8.09
CA LYS A 66 1.84 5.74 -9.27
C LYS A 66 2.33 4.83 -10.40
N ALA A 67 3.23 3.90 -10.10
CA ALA A 67 3.81 2.98 -11.07
C ALA A 67 2.75 2.13 -11.78
N THR A 68 1.72 1.70 -11.05
CA THR A 68 0.64 0.83 -11.57
C THR A 68 -0.58 1.58 -12.09
N TYR A 69 -0.57 2.92 -12.05
CA TYR A 69 -1.74 3.76 -12.28
C TYR A 69 -2.94 3.30 -11.42
N ASN A 70 -2.72 3.26 -10.10
CA ASN A 70 -3.66 2.80 -9.09
C ASN A 70 -4.26 1.42 -9.40
N PHE A 71 -3.42 0.48 -9.85
CA PHE A 71 -3.84 -0.87 -10.24
C PHE A 71 -4.97 -0.88 -11.30
N SER A 72 -4.91 0.05 -12.25
CA SER A 72 -5.87 0.13 -13.35
C SER A 72 -5.93 -1.18 -14.15
N GLN A 73 -7.13 -1.54 -14.61
CA GLN A 73 -7.33 -2.70 -15.47
C GLN A 73 -6.57 -2.60 -16.79
N SER A 74 -6.33 -1.39 -17.30
CA SER A 74 -5.55 -1.15 -18.52
C SER A 74 -4.10 -1.63 -18.38
N ASN A 75 -3.57 -1.65 -17.16
CA ASN A 75 -2.21 -2.08 -16.87
C ASN A 75 -2.13 -3.56 -16.49
N ARG A 76 -3.25 -4.29 -16.48
CA ARG A 76 -3.26 -5.71 -16.12
C ARG A 76 -2.50 -6.52 -17.18
N ALA A 77 -1.49 -7.26 -16.75
CA ALA A 77 -0.58 -8.00 -17.62
C ALA A 77 -1.01 -9.45 -17.88
N SER A 78 -1.77 -10.05 -16.97
CA SER A 78 -2.16 -11.46 -17.03
C SER A 78 -3.68 -11.66 -17.05
N ARG A 79 -4.11 -12.79 -17.63
CA ARG A 79 -5.45 -13.35 -17.35
C ARG A 79 -5.50 -13.77 -15.86
N ILE A 80 -6.72 -13.78 -15.32
CA ILE A 80 -7.00 -13.89 -13.88
C ILE A 80 -6.29 -15.13 -13.29
N HIS A 81 -5.35 -14.92 -12.36
CA HIS A 81 -4.95 -15.93 -11.41
C HIS A 81 -5.85 -15.83 -10.18
N VAL A 82 -6.17 -16.98 -9.58
CA VAL A 82 -7.12 -17.05 -8.43
C VAL A 82 -6.60 -16.29 -7.22
N TYR A 83 -5.26 -16.24 -7.04
CA TYR A 83 -4.63 -15.72 -5.83
C TYR A 83 -3.93 -14.36 -6.00
N TYR A 84 -3.60 -13.96 -7.22
CA TYR A 84 -2.88 -12.71 -7.48
C TYR A 84 -3.20 -12.13 -8.85
N ARG A 85 -2.98 -10.82 -9.00
CA ARG A 85 -3.09 -10.10 -10.27
C ARG A 85 -1.75 -9.48 -10.63
N CYS A 86 -1.34 -9.64 -11.88
CA CYS A 86 -0.12 -9.03 -12.39
C CYS A 86 -0.43 -7.72 -13.12
N TYR A 87 0.32 -6.67 -12.80
CA TYR A 87 0.21 -5.33 -13.39
C TYR A 87 1.55 -4.91 -13.98
N LYS A 88 1.50 -4.29 -15.16
CA LYS A 88 2.62 -3.54 -15.74
C LYS A 88 2.74 -2.22 -15.01
N GLY A 89 3.98 -1.80 -14.74
CA GLY A 89 4.24 -0.48 -14.20
C GLY A 89 5.63 0.03 -14.53
N MET A 90 5.88 1.28 -14.18
CA MET A 90 7.18 1.95 -14.36
C MET A 90 7.66 2.48 -13.01
N LEU A 91 8.90 2.14 -12.65
CA LEU A 91 9.52 2.53 -11.38
C LEU A 91 10.96 2.96 -11.63
N ASP A 92 11.31 4.20 -11.28
CA ASP A 92 12.61 4.81 -11.60
C ASP A 92 12.97 4.63 -13.10
N ASP A 93 12.02 4.93 -14.00
CA ASP A 93 12.11 4.75 -15.46
C ASP A 93 12.41 3.33 -15.96
N ARG A 94 12.25 2.33 -15.08
CA ARG A 94 12.40 0.92 -15.42
C ARG A 94 11.05 0.22 -15.48
N PRO A 95 10.78 -0.57 -16.54
CA PRO A 95 9.58 -1.39 -16.59
C PRO A 95 9.64 -2.47 -15.53
N VAL A 96 8.57 -2.59 -14.74
CA VAL A 96 8.42 -3.57 -13.67
C VAL A 96 7.10 -4.31 -13.79
N ARG A 97 7.05 -5.53 -13.26
CA ARG A 97 5.80 -6.29 -13.05
C ARG A 97 5.50 -6.32 -11.57
N MET A 98 4.28 -5.96 -11.19
CA MET A 98 3.83 -5.96 -9.80
C MET A 98 2.72 -6.99 -9.60
N LEU A 99 2.83 -7.76 -8.53
CA LEU A 99 1.82 -8.72 -8.10
C LEU A 99 1.03 -8.09 -6.95
N SER A 100 -0.30 -8.11 -7.06
CA SER A 100 -1.24 -7.61 -6.04
C SER A 100 -2.35 -8.61 -5.77
#